data_AF-A0A2G6HXU5-F1
#
_entry.id   AF-A0A2G6HXU5-F1
#
_cell.length_a   1.000
_cell.length_b   1.000
_cell.length_c   1.000
_cell.angle_alpha   90.00
_cell.angle_beta   90.00
_cell.angle_gamma   90.00
#
_symmetry.space_group_name_H-M   'P 1'
#
loop_
_entity.id
_entity.type
_entity.pdbx_description
1 polymer ?
#
loop_
_entity_poly.entity_id
_entity_poly.type
_entity_poly.pdbx_seq_one_letter_code
_entity_poly.pdbx_strand_id
1 'polypeptide(L)'
;VFHIFSDLTPIFTEVARILKPKGIFVFSVMDHRDGEKREVKVQSDQFPGKTFTLYRYNVYEIDELLTSHGFIRLKVLEFVTIHAQKKTNFKAYLSQKH
;
A
#
# COMPACT_ATOMS: atom_id res chain seq x y z
N VAL A 1 -5.87 -1.51 2.49
CA VAL A 1 -4.90 -2.63 2.45
C VAL A 1 -4.62 -2.95 0.99
N PHE A 2 -3.44 -2.59 0.47
CA PHE A 2 -3.18 -2.60 -0.98
C PHE A 2 -2.02 -3.48 -1.44
N HIS A 3 -1.38 -4.21 -0.52
CA HIS A 3 -0.22 -5.05 -0.83
C HIS A 3 -0.53 -6.29 -1.69
N ILE A 4 -1.76 -6.45 -2.18
CA ILE A 4 -2.17 -7.54 -3.09
C ILE A 4 -2.14 -7.12 -4.57
N PHE A 5 -2.03 -5.82 -4.85
CA PHE A 5 -1.93 -5.28 -6.20
C PHE A 5 -0.46 -5.07 -6.53
N SER A 6 -0.06 -5.30 -7.77
CA SER A 6 1.29 -4.93 -8.25
C SER A 6 1.37 -3.43 -8.54
N ASP A 7 0.32 -2.93 -9.18
CA ASP A 7 0.14 -1.55 -9.61
C ASP A 7 -1.05 -0.91 -8.88
N LEU A 8 -0.80 0.22 -8.23
CA LEU A 8 -1.82 0.98 -7.50
C LEU A 8 -2.43 2.10 -8.33
N THR A 9 -1.89 2.39 -9.51
CA THR A 9 -2.34 3.49 -10.38
C THR A 9 -3.84 3.43 -10.66
N PRO A 10 -4.45 2.27 -11.01
CA PRO A 10 -5.89 2.21 -11.26
C PRO A 10 -6.72 2.54 -10.02
N ILE A 11 -6.26 2.13 -8.84
CA ILE A 11 -6.93 2.41 -7.57
C ILE A 11 -6.86 3.91 -7.27
N PHE A 12 -5.68 4.51 -7.39
CA PHE A 12 -5.49 5.94 -7.15
C PHE A 12 -6.27 6.80 -8.15
N THR A 13 -6.35 6.36 -9.41
CA THR A 13 -7.18 7.00 -10.45
C THR A 13 -8.64 7.02 -10.05
N GLU A 14 -9.21 5.87 -9.67
CA GLU A 14 -10.61 5.80 -9.29
C GLU A 14 -10.91 6.54 -7.99
N VAL A 15 -10.03 6.45 -6.99
CA VAL A 15 -10.19 7.19 -5.73
C VAL A 15 -10.12 8.69 -5.98
N ALA A 16 -9.18 9.17 -6.82
CA ALA A 16 -9.11 10.56 -7.23
C ALA A 16 -10.39 11.01 -7.95
N ARG A 17 -10.97 10.17 -8.81
CA ARG A 17 -12.20 10.47 -9.54
C ARG A 17 -13.41 10.66 -8.61
N ILE A 18 -13.54 9.83 -7.58
CA ILE A 18 -14.73 9.82 -6.71
C ILE A 18 -14.63 10.77 -5.51
N LEU A 19 -13.43 11.02 -4.97
CA LEU A 19 -13.28 11.88 -3.80
C LEU A 19 -13.58 13.34 -4.16
N LYS A 20 -14.31 14.04 -3.28
CA LYS A 20 -14.46 15.50 -3.36
C LYS A 20 -13.16 16.20 -2.92
N PRO A 21 -12.94 17.46 -3.33
CA PRO A 21 -11.84 18.27 -2.79
C PRO A 21 -11.87 18.27 -1.27
N LYS A 22 -10.69 18.23 -0.64
CA LYS A 22 -10.47 18.06 0.81
C LYS A 22 -10.91 16.69 1.37
N GLY A 23 -11.40 15.78 0.54
CA GLY A 23 -11.74 14.42 0.93
C GLY A 23 -10.50 13.65 1.41
N ILE A 24 -10.69 12.74 2.35
CA ILE A 24 -9.62 11.98 2.99
C ILE A 24 -9.51 10.58 2.38
N PHE A 25 -8.29 10.19 2.03
CA PHE A 25 -7.96 8.84 1.61
C PHE A 25 -6.99 8.21 2.62
N VAL A 26 -7.42 7.10 3.22
CA VAL A 26 -6.59 6.33 4.17
C VAL A 26 -6.35 4.95 3.61
N PHE A 27 -5.09 4.56 3.51
CA PHE A 27 -4.72 3.24 3.01
C PHE A 27 -3.45 2.74 3.69
N SER A 28 -3.20 1.44 3.53
CA SER A 28 -2.01 0.78 4.07
C SER A 28 -1.35 -0.12 3.05
N VAL A 29 -0.03 -0.14 3.08
CA VAL A 29 0.85 -0.93 2.22
C VAL A 29 1.88 -1.68 3.08
N MET A 30 2.34 -2.82 2.58
CA MET A 30 3.57 -3.42 3.11
C MET A 30 4.73 -2.50 2.79
N ASP A 31 5.57 -2.20 3.76
CA ASP A 31 6.72 -1.31 3.56
C ASP A 31 7.85 -2.04 2.84
N HIS A 32 8.52 -1.37 1.91
CA HIS A 32 9.72 -1.87 1.24
C HIS A 32 10.95 -1.19 1.86
N ARG A 33 11.67 -1.92 2.72
CA ARG A 33 12.93 -1.44 3.31
C ARG A 33 14.14 -1.88 2.48
N ASP A 34 15.26 -1.19 2.68
CA ASP A 34 16.51 -1.47 2.00
C ASP A 34 16.90 -2.95 2.15
N GLY A 35 17.24 -3.59 1.03
CA GLY A 35 17.59 -5.00 0.96
C GLY A 35 16.41 -5.98 0.88
N GLU A 36 15.16 -5.53 1.03
CA GLU A 36 13.99 -6.39 0.80
C GLU A 36 13.63 -6.48 -0.70
N LYS A 37 12.97 -7.57 -1.10
CA LYS A 37 12.40 -7.71 -2.45
C LYS A 37 11.04 -7.01 -2.52
N ARG A 38 10.75 -6.36 -3.65
CA ARG A 38 9.43 -5.79 -3.98
C ARG A 38 8.31 -6.82 -3.86
N GLU A 39 8.56 -8.02 -4.39
CA GLU A 39 7.60 -9.13 -4.40
C GLU A 39 7.88 -10.14 -3.29
N VAL A 40 6.81 -10.62 -2.67
CA VAL A 40 6.84 -11.66 -1.64
C VAL A 40 5.85 -12.75 -2.00
N LYS A 41 6.35 -13.98 -2.16
CA LYS A 41 5.48 -15.15 -2.28
C LYS A 41 5.08 -15.64 -0.90
N VAL A 42 3.79 -15.75 -0.65
CA VAL A 42 3.21 -16.29 0.60
C VAL A 42 2.34 -17.49 0.28
N GLN A 43 2.44 -18.54 1.10
CA GLN A 43 1.49 -19.65 1.04
C GLN A 43 0.21 -19.26 1.78
N SER A 44 -0.93 -19.73 1.29
CA SER A 44 -2.20 -19.51 1.98
C SER A 44 -2.51 -20.65 2.92
N ASP A 45 -2.78 -20.30 4.17
CA ASP A 45 -3.30 -21.22 5.17
C ASP A 45 -4.76 -21.64 4.85
N GLN A 46 -5.51 -20.77 4.18
CA GLN A 46 -6.90 -21.03 3.77
C GLN A 46 -7.02 -21.85 2.49
N PHE A 47 -6.01 -21.76 1.61
CA PHE A 47 -5.97 -22.48 0.34
C PHE A 47 -4.66 -23.29 0.23
N PRO A 48 -4.62 -24.49 0.84
CA PRO A 48 -3.42 -25.32 0.84
C PRO A 48 -2.88 -25.56 -0.58
N GLY A 49 -1.56 -25.46 -0.74
CA GLY A 49 -0.89 -25.60 -2.02
C GLY A 49 -0.97 -24.38 -2.96
N LYS A 50 -1.71 -23.31 -2.57
CA LYS A 50 -1.73 -22.06 -3.32
C LYS A 50 -0.69 -21.08 -2.78
N THR A 51 -0.04 -20.38 -3.72
CA THR A 51 0.90 -19.30 -3.43
C THR A 51 0.33 -18.00 -3.99
N PHE A 52 0.40 -16.94 -3.20
CA PHE A 52 -0.01 -15.60 -3.56
C PHE A 52 1.22 -14.69 -3.61
N THR A 53 1.24 -13.74 -4.53
CA THR A 53 2.27 -12.70 -4.58
C THR A 53 1.73 -11.47 -3.88
N LEU A 54 2.52 -10.95 -2.94
CA LEU A 54 2.31 -9.68 -2.27
C LEU A 54 3.39 -8.69 -2.70
N TYR A 55 3.06 -7.43 -2.55
CA TYR A 55 3.78 -6.30 -3.12
C TYR A 55 4.09 -5.29 -2.02
N ARG A 56 5.38 -5.05 -1.76
CA ARG A 56 5.88 -4.03 -0.83
C ARG A 56 6.11 -2.70 -1.51
N TYR A 57 5.77 -1.58 -0.92
CA TYR A 57 5.93 -0.26 -1.53
C TYR A 57 6.89 0.58 -0.71
N ASN A 58 7.83 1.23 -1.39
CA ASN A 58 8.67 2.22 -0.74
C ASN A 58 7.95 3.58 -0.66
N VAL A 59 8.52 4.50 0.13
CA VAL A 59 7.91 5.82 0.35
C VAL A 59 7.86 6.66 -0.91
N TYR A 60 8.85 6.54 -1.80
CA TYR A 60 8.94 7.32 -3.04
C TYR A 60 7.84 6.90 -4.04
N GLU A 61 7.60 5.60 -4.21
CA GLU A 61 6.51 5.08 -5.04
C GLU A 61 5.14 5.62 -4.56
N ILE A 62 4.92 5.65 -3.25
CA ILE A 62 3.66 6.15 -2.68
C ILE A 62 3.53 7.67 -2.82
N ASP A 63 4.60 8.42 -2.57
CA ASP A 63 4.58 9.88 -2.68
C ASP A 63 4.38 10.34 -4.13
N GLU A 64 4.93 9.61 -5.11
CA GLU A 64 4.69 9.83 -6.53
C GLU A 64 3.23 9.55 -6.91
N LEU A 65 2.67 8.42 -6.46
CA LEU A 65 1.26 8.08 -6.68
C LEU A 65 0.32 9.12 -6.08
N LEU A 66 0.60 9.61 -4.86
CA LEU A 66 -0.21 10.66 -4.24
C LEU A 66 -0.16 11.94 -5.06
N THR A 67 1.04 12.42 -5.38
CA THR A 67 1.24 13.70 -6.07
C THR A 67 0.65 13.68 -7.48
N SER A 68 0.89 12.62 -8.25
CA SER A 68 0.38 12.45 -9.62
C SER A 68 -1.15 12.40 -9.69
N HIS A 69 -1.83 12.05 -8.60
CA HIS A 69 -3.29 11.93 -8.53
C HIS A 69 -3.97 13.05 -7.71
N GLY A 70 -3.25 14.14 -7.43
CA GLY A 70 -3.80 15.32 -6.76
C GLY A 70 -4.07 15.12 -5.28
N PHE A 71 -3.29 14.26 -4.62
CA PHE A 71 -3.33 14.10 -3.17
C PHE A 71 -2.09 14.71 -2.51
N ILE A 72 -2.30 15.23 -1.30
CA ILE A 72 -1.22 15.59 -0.38
C ILE A 72 -1.15 14.57 0.75
N ARG A 73 0.06 14.23 1.17
CA ARG A 73 0.28 13.38 2.35
C ARG A 73 0.16 14.21 3.62
N LEU A 74 -0.78 13.86 4.49
CA LEU A 74 -0.97 14.52 5.79
C LEU A 74 -0.19 13.84 6.91
N LYS A 75 -0.20 12.50 6.93
CA LYS A 75 0.47 11.72 7.98
C LYS A 75 0.83 10.32 7.48
N VAL A 76 1.91 9.76 8.03
CA VAL A 76 2.26 8.34 7.89
C VAL A 76 2.39 7.73 9.27
N LEU A 77 1.85 6.53 9.44
CA LEU A 77 2.06 5.70 10.61
C LEU A 77 2.78 4.43 10.19
N GLU A 78 3.93 4.16 10.82
CA GLU A 78 4.67 2.91 10.65
C GLU A 78 4.32 1.95 11.78
N PHE A 79 4.11 0.67 11.45
CA PHE A 79 3.83 -0.35 12.44
C PHE A 79 4.23 -1.74 11.94
N VAL A 80 4.39 -2.66 12.88
CA VAL A 80 4.68 -4.07 12.60
C VAL A 80 3.41 -4.88 12.83
N THR A 81 3.10 -5.80 11.92
CA THR A 81 2.03 -6.78 12.09
C THR A 81 2.52 -8.19 11.79
N ILE A 82 1.76 -9.19 12.22
CA ILE A 82 1.96 -10.58 11.81
C ILE A 82 1.13 -10.79 10.54
N HIS A 83 1.82 -11.00 9.42
CA HIS A 83 1.19 -11.25 8.12
C HIS A 83 1.78 -12.53 7.52
N ALA A 84 0.93 -13.48 7.13
CA ALA A 84 1.36 -14.81 6.66
C ALA A 84 2.41 -15.47 7.59
N GLN A 85 2.12 -15.45 8.91
CA GLN A 85 2.97 -15.98 9.98
C GLN A 85 4.36 -15.32 10.09
N LYS A 86 4.59 -14.17 9.44
CA LYS A 86 5.85 -13.41 9.49
C LYS A 86 5.61 -12.00 10.01
N LYS A 87 6.53 -11.52 10.86
CA LYS A 87 6.59 -10.09 11.23
C LYS A 87 6.88 -9.27 9.98
N THR A 88 5.99 -8.36 9.65
CA THR A 88 6.05 -7.56 8.43
C THR A 88 5.80 -6.10 8.78
N ASN A 89 6.63 -5.21 8.22
CA ASN A 89 6.46 -3.77 8.38
C ASN A 89 5.38 -3.26 7.43
N PHE A 90 4.54 -2.37 7.94
CA PHE A 90 3.50 -1.71 7.19
C PHE A 90 3.56 -0.21 7.42
N LYS A 91 3.11 0.53 6.41
CA LYS A 91 2.84 1.96 6.50
C LYS A 91 1.37 2.21 6.22
N ALA A 92 0.73 2.99 7.08
CA ALA A 92 -0.58 3.57 6.83
C ALA A 92 -0.42 5.05 6.49
N TYR A 93 -1.02 5.46 5.38
CA TYR A 93 -0.99 6.82 4.87
C TYR A 93 -2.35 7.46 5.09
N LEU A 94 -2.33 8.67 5.64
CA LEU A 94 -3.45 9.60 5.64
C LEU A 94 -3.14 10.67 4.59
N SER A 95 -3.94 10.72 3.54
CA SER A 95 -3.82 11.72 2.49
C SER A 95 -5.13 12.49 2.28
N GLN A 96 -5.02 13.65 1.66
CA GLN A 96 -6.16 14.52 1.36
C GLN A 96 -6.12 14.90 -0.11
N LYS A 97 -7.28 14.84 -0.77
CA LYS A 97 -7.44 15.32 -2.14
C LYS A 97 -7.37 16.85 -2.15
N HIS A 98 -6.54 17.40 -3.02
CA HIS A 98 -6.46 18.84 -3.25
C HIS A 98 -7.75 19.39 -3.88
#